data_AF-A0A4Y2X7R8-F1
#
_entry.id   AF-A0A4Y2X7R8-F1
#
_cell.length_a   1.000
_cell.length_b   1.000
_cell.length_c   1.000
_cell.angle_alpha   90.00
_cell.angle_beta   90.00
_cell.angle_gamma   90.00
#
_symmetry.space_group_name_H-M   'P 1'
#
loop_
_entity.id
_entity.type
_entity.pdbx_description
1 polymer ?
#
loop_
_entity_poly.entity_id
_entity_poly.type
_entity_poly.pdbx_seq_one_letter_code
_entity_poly.pdbx_strand_id
1 'polypeptide(L)'
;MLSFSELSATEEGLNQIVTFQKYVPFLVKYIEESEANENALTLAHKCLINISTSQEGASAILNSKEDLILHLLNKICDTDYKFLDYCCYILSNLATFNGILKQKDFTSDETLQDKLLKCFLSSEQETRDKYKFLALYFATISGYPDRRRYVYLLV
;
A
#
# COMPACT_ATOMS: atom_id res chain seq x y z
N MET A 1 24.34 12.60 8.91
CA MET A 1 23.08 12.25 9.58
C MET A 1 22.23 11.57 8.52
N LEU A 2 21.94 10.29 8.64
CA LEU A 2 21.12 9.57 7.65
C LEU A 2 19.70 10.15 7.66
N SER A 3 19.15 10.41 6.50
CA SER A 3 17.74 10.75 6.35
C SER A 3 16.86 9.58 6.80
N PHE A 4 15.64 9.85 7.25
CA PHE A 4 14.73 8.79 7.72
C PHE A 4 14.42 7.75 6.64
N SER A 5 14.45 8.11 5.36
CA SER A 5 14.35 7.15 4.25
C SER A 5 15.54 6.21 4.19
N GLU A 6 16.76 6.69 4.45
CA GLU A 6 17.97 5.85 4.50
C GLU A 6 17.99 4.98 5.75
N LEU A 7 17.50 5.48 6.90
CA LEU A 7 17.35 4.68 8.11
C LEU A 7 16.33 3.55 7.91
N SER A 8 15.17 3.85 7.31
CA SER A 8 14.17 2.81 7.02
C SER A 8 14.66 1.77 6.00
N ALA A 9 15.70 2.07 5.23
CA ALA A 9 16.25 1.16 4.23
C ALA A 9 17.23 0.12 4.83
N THR A 10 17.57 0.22 6.12
CA THR A 10 18.40 -0.77 6.82
C THR A 10 17.58 -1.53 7.84
N GLU A 11 17.91 -2.80 8.09
CA GLU A 11 17.21 -3.64 9.08
C GLU A 11 17.26 -3.03 10.49
N GLU A 12 18.42 -2.48 10.88
CA GLU A 12 18.59 -1.84 12.19
C GLU A 12 17.73 -0.58 12.33
N GLY A 13 17.70 0.28 11.31
CA GLY A 13 16.89 1.50 11.34
C GLY A 13 15.38 1.20 11.24
N LEU A 14 14.99 0.19 10.47
CA LEU A 14 13.63 -0.33 10.41
C LEU A 14 13.16 -0.79 11.81
N ASN A 15 13.99 -1.57 12.51
CA ASN A 15 13.69 -2.05 13.85
C ASN A 15 13.51 -0.90 14.85
N GLN A 16 14.36 0.12 14.79
CA GLN A 16 14.21 1.32 15.63
C GLN A 16 12.91 2.08 15.32
N ILE A 17 12.57 2.23 14.04
CA ILE A 17 11.35 2.90 13.58
C ILE A 17 10.09 2.17 14.07
N VAL A 18 10.03 0.84 13.89
CA VAL A 18 8.87 0.03 14.29
C VAL A 18 8.74 -0.01 15.82
N THR A 19 9.86 -0.02 16.56
CA THR A 19 9.86 0.05 18.02
C THR A 19 9.36 1.41 18.52
N PHE A 20 9.60 2.49 17.77
CA PHE A 20 9.08 3.81 18.09
C PHE A 20 7.61 3.94 17.64
N GLN A 21 6.69 3.45 18.49
CA GLN A 21 5.25 3.31 18.24
C GLN A 21 4.53 4.53 17.65
N LYS A 22 5.07 5.75 17.81
CA LYS A 22 4.48 6.99 17.29
C LYS A 22 4.86 7.29 15.84
N TYR A 23 5.91 6.70 15.30
CA TYR A 23 6.43 7.05 13.98
C TYR A 23 5.50 6.64 12.85
N VAL A 24 5.03 5.39 12.86
CA VAL A 24 4.15 4.89 11.78
C VAL A 24 2.82 5.65 11.74
N PRO A 25 2.10 5.87 12.87
CA PRO A 25 0.91 6.71 12.86
C PRO A 25 1.17 8.16 12.41
N PHE A 26 2.29 8.76 12.83
CA PHE A 26 2.69 10.09 12.36
C PHE A 26 2.89 10.11 10.85
N LEU A 27 3.59 9.11 10.30
CA LEU A 27 3.92 9.04 8.89
C LEU A 27 2.67 8.84 8.01
N VAL A 28 1.75 7.96 8.44
CA VAL A 28 0.45 7.77 7.77
C VAL A 28 -0.34 9.07 7.78
N LYS A 29 -0.49 9.70 8.95
CA LYS A 29 -1.19 10.99 9.08
C LYS A 29 -0.56 12.08 8.22
N TYR A 30 0.76 12.15 8.18
CA TYR A 30 1.49 13.13 7.37
C TYR A 30 1.20 12.98 5.87
N ILE A 31 1.12 11.76 5.35
CA ILE A 31 0.81 11.50 3.94
C ILE A 31 -0.63 11.89 3.60
N GLU A 32 -1.57 11.72 4.53
CA GLU A 32 -2.99 12.01 4.30
C GLU A 32 -3.32 13.50 4.37
N GLU A 33 -2.71 14.22 5.32
CA GLU A 33 -3.07 15.60 5.65
C GLU A 33 -2.14 16.64 4.98
N SER A 34 -0.95 16.24 4.51
CA SER A 34 0.00 17.19 3.96
C SER A 34 -0.28 17.51 2.50
N GLU A 35 -0.64 18.77 2.23
CA GLU A 35 -0.63 19.36 0.88
C GLU A 35 0.77 19.91 0.51
N ALA A 36 1.76 19.79 1.40
CA ALA A 36 3.04 20.49 1.29
C ALA A 36 4.24 19.60 0.93
N ASN A 37 5.18 20.20 0.20
CA ASN A 37 6.48 19.71 -0.27
C ASN A 37 6.49 18.28 -0.82
N GLU A 38 6.39 18.18 -2.15
CA GLU A 38 6.48 16.93 -2.91
C GLU A 38 7.70 16.06 -2.53
N ASN A 39 8.85 16.66 -2.26
CA ASN A 39 10.04 15.90 -1.87
C ASN A 39 9.84 15.22 -0.52
N ALA A 40 9.22 15.92 0.44
CA ALA A 40 8.95 15.36 1.75
C ALA A 40 7.90 14.24 1.68
N LEU A 41 6.84 14.44 0.88
CA LEU A 41 5.85 13.39 0.60
C LEU A 41 6.46 12.18 -0.09
N THR A 42 7.37 12.39 -1.05
CA THR A 42 8.09 11.30 -1.72
C THR A 42 8.92 10.48 -0.72
N LEU A 43 9.65 11.15 0.17
CA LEU A 43 10.42 10.48 1.22
C LEU A 43 9.51 9.74 2.21
N ALA A 44 8.37 10.32 2.56
CA ALA A 44 7.42 9.70 3.46
C ALA A 44 6.84 8.40 2.88
N HIS A 45 6.46 8.41 1.59
CA HIS A 45 6.01 7.20 0.89
C HIS A 45 7.11 6.14 0.80
N LYS A 46 8.37 6.53 0.51
CA LYS A 46 9.50 5.60 0.51
C LYS A 46 9.74 4.98 1.88
N CYS A 47 9.62 5.75 2.96
CA CYS A 47 9.67 5.22 4.32
C CYS A 47 8.57 4.18 4.56
N LEU A 48 7.32 4.47 4.17
CA LEU A 48 6.22 3.51 4.31
C LEU A 48 6.44 2.24 3.47
N ILE A 49 6.95 2.36 2.24
CA ILE A 49 7.32 1.21 1.42
C ILE A 49 8.31 0.33 2.19
N ASN A 50 9.40 0.91 2.69
CA ASN A 50 10.41 0.16 3.42
C ASN A 50 9.82 -0.50 4.68
N ILE A 51 9.04 0.23 5.47
CA ILE A 51 8.35 -0.30 6.67
C ILE A 51 7.42 -1.46 6.30
N SER A 52 6.68 -1.36 5.21
CA SER A 52 5.73 -2.39 4.78
C SER A 52 6.39 -3.69 4.30
N THR A 53 7.71 -3.73 4.09
CA THR A 53 8.42 -4.96 3.64
C THR A 53 8.58 -6.03 4.72
N SER A 54 8.44 -5.69 6.01
CA SER A 54 8.53 -6.63 7.11
C SER A 54 7.17 -6.90 7.74
N GLN A 55 7.02 -8.06 8.40
CA GLN A 55 5.78 -8.44 9.05
C GLN A 55 5.42 -7.48 10.21
N GLU A 56 6.41 -7.09 11.00
CA GLU A 56 6.25 -6.17 12.12
C GLU A 56 5.87 -4.77 11.64
N GLY A 57 6.53 -4.29 10.59
CA GLY A 57 6.24 -2.99 9.99
C GLY A 57 4.87 -2.95 9.30
N ALA A 58 4.52 -3.99 8.53
CA ALA A 58 3.19 -4.14 7.95
C ALA A 58 2.11 -4.19 9.03
N SER A 59 2.34 -4.91 10.13
CA SER A 59 1.43 -4.94 11.28
C SER A 59 1.29 -3.57 11.95
N ALA A 60 2.38 -2.83 12.13
CA ALA A 60 2.36 -1.49 12.67
C ALA A 60 1.57 -0.52 11.77
N ILE A 61 1.73 -0.63 10.45
CA ILE A 61 0.99 0.16 9.46
C ILE A 61 -0.51 -0.15 9.53
N LEU A 62 -0.89 -1.43 9.45
CA LEU A 62 -2.29 -1.87 9.49
C LEU A 62 -3.00 -1.50 10.81
N ASN A 63 -2.26 -1.43 11.92
CA ASN A 63 -2.80 -1.03 13.22
C ASN A 63 -2.77 0.49 13.45
N SER A 64 -2.10 1.25 12.59
CA SER A 64 -1.97 2.71 12.77
C SER A 64 -3.27 3.47 12.49
N LYS A 65 -4.13 2.91 11.63
CA LYS A 65 -5.40 3.50 11.21
C LYS A 65 -6.35 2.42 10.67
N GLU A 66 -7.60 2.44 11.12
CA GLU A 66 -8.62 1.43 10.81
C GLU A 66 -9.00 1.39 9.31
N ASP A 67 -9.16 2.56 8.69
CA ASP A 67 -9.59 2.74 7.29
C ASP A 67 -8.42 2.94 6.31
N LEU A 68 -7.17 2.65 6.71
CA LEU A 68 -5.99 2.88 5.88
C LEU A 68 -6.06 2.17 4.53
N ILE A 69 -6.54 0.93 4.52
CA ILE A 69 -6.65 0.15 3.29
C ILE A 69 -7.65 0.79 2.33
N LEU A 70 -8.81 1.21 2.83
CA LEU A 70 -9.80 1.92 2.02
C LEU A 70 -9.23 3.24 1.49
N HIS A 71 -8.49 3.98 2.31
CA HIS A 71 -7.80 5.19 1.88
C HIS A 71 -6.83 4.92 0.72
N LEU A 72 -5.96 3.91 0.85
CA LEU A 72 -5.02 3.52 -0.20
C LEU A 72 -5.75 3.11 -1.50
N LEU A 73 -6.79 2.29 -1.39
CA LEU A 73 -7.58 1.85 -2.55
C LEU A 73 -8.21 3.05 -3.28
N ASN A 74 -8.76 4.01 -2.53
CA ASN A 74 -9.32 5.24 -3.10
C ASN A 74 -8.26 6.07 -3.84
N LYS A 75 -7.06 6.23 -3.25
CA LYS A 75 -5.94 6.93 -3.91
C LYS A 75 -5.44 6.21 -5.16
N ILE A 76 -5.40 4.88 -5.14
CA ILE A 76 -5.01 4.09 -6.32
C ILE A 76 -6.08 4.18 -7.42
N CYS A 77 -7.35 4.32 -7.06
CA CYS A 77 -8.44 4.50 -8.00
C CYS A 77 -8.48 5.90 -8.63
N ASP A 78 -7.75 6.88 -8.08
CA ASP A 78 -7.55 8.20 -8.67
C ASP A 78 -6.34 8.14 -9.61
N THR A 79 -6.58 7.98 -10.91
CA THR A 79 -5.53 7.78 -11.93
C THR A 79 -4.60 8.97 -12.10
N ASP A 80 -5.03 10.15 -11.63
CA ASP A 80 -4.26 11.39 -11.67
C ASP A 80 -3.48 11.61 -10.37
N TYR A 81 -3.62 10.73 -9.39
CA TYR A 81 -2.90 10.83 -8.13
C TYR A 81 -1.40 10.63 -8.35
N LYS A 82 -0.64 11.66 -7.96
CA LYS A 82 0.80 11.76 -8.23
C LYS A 82 1.65 10.65 -7.60
N PHE A 83 1.22 10.12 -6.45
CA PHE A 83 1.95 9.09 -5.70
C PHE A 83 1.30 7.70 -5.82
N LEU A 84 0.51 7.48 -6.87
CA LEU A 84 -0.23 6.25 -7.11
C LEU A 84 0.67 5.02 -7.13
N ASP A 85 1.84 5.12 -7.77
CA ASP A 85 2.82 4.04 -7.83
C ASP A 85 3.30 3.61 -6.43
N TYR A 86 3.55 4.57 -5.55
CA TYR A 86 3.90 4.31 -4.15
C TYR A 86 2.75 3.60 -3.42
N CYS A 87 1.50 4.04 -3.60
CA CYS A 87 0.34 3.41 -2.99
C CYS A 87 0.16 1.97 -3.47
N CYS A 88 0.32 1.70 -4.78
CA CYS A 88 0.31 0.35 -5.33
C CYS A 88 1.38 -0.54 -4.70
N TYR A 89 2.59 -0.01 -4.51
CA TYR A 89 3.70 -0.75 -3.88
C TYR A 89 3.38 -1.08 -2.41
N ILE A 90 2.97 -0.08 -1.63
CA ILE A 90 2.60 -0.26 -0.22
C ILE A 90 1.49 -1.30 -0.10
N LEU A 91 0.43 -1.19 -0.90
CA LEU A 91 -0.69 -2.14 -0.89
C LEU A 91 -0.23 -3.57 -1.17
N SER A 92 0.63 -3.77 -2.17
CA SER A 92 1.19 -5.09 -2.50
C SER A 92 2.04 -5.67 -1.38
N ASN A 93 2.87 -4.86 -0.73
CA ASN A 93 3.65 -5.28 0.43
C ASN A 93 2.73 -5.71 1.58
N LEU A 94 1.75 -4.87 1.93
CA LEU A 94 0.78 -5.16 3.00
C LEU A 94 -0.04 -6.42 2.70
N ALA A 95 -0.35 -6.69 1.43
CA ALA A 95 -1.11 -7.87 1.06
C ALA A 95 -0.36 -9.18 1.29
N THR A 96 0.98 -9.18 1.22
CA THR A 96 1.78 -10.40 1.45
C THR A 96 1.68 -10.90 2.89
N PHE A 97 1.40 -10.00 3.83
CA PHE A 97 1.17 -10.33 5.22
C PHE A 97 -0.35 -10.40 5.43
N ASN A 98 -0.88 -11.60 5.71
CA ASN A 98 -2.32 -11.94 5.88
C ASN A 98 -3.17 -10.98 6.77
N GLY A 99 -2.56 -9.99 7.42
CA GLY A 99 -3.24 -8.93 8.15
C GLY A 99 -4.20 -8.09 7.28
N ILE A 100 -3.95 -7.94 5.98
CA ILE A 100 -4.86 -7.17 5.11
C ILE A 100 -6.27 -7.80 5.06
N LEU A 101 -6.37 -9.12 5.13
CA LEU A 101 -7.66 -9.84 5.09
C LEU A 101 -8.50 -9.67 6.35
N LYS A 102 -7.86 -9.28 7.45
CA LYS A 102 -8.55 -9.01 8.71
C LYS A 102 -9.19 -7.63 8.75
N GLN A 103 -8.83 -6.76 7.81
CA GLN A 103 -9.43 -5.44 7.66
C GLN A 103 -10.82 -5.59 7.04
N LYS A 104 -11.85 -5.13 7.75
CA LYS A 104 -13.25 -5.19 7.30
C LYS A 104 -13.42 -4.56 5.91
N ASP A 105 -12.72 -3.47 5.67
CA ASP A 105 -12.85 -2.66 4.45
C ASP A 105 -12.14 -3.25 3.23
N PHE A 106 -11.27 -4.24 3.43
CA PHE A 106 -10.62 -4.94 2.32
C PHE A 106 -11.63 -5.74 1.47
N THR A 107 -12.82 -5.97 2.01
CA THR A 107 -13.72 -7.02 1.56
C THR A 107 -15.09 -6.56 1.08
N SER A 108 -15.44 -5.29 1.29
CA SER A 108 -16.82 -4.81 1.18
C SER A 108 -17.13 -4.03 -0.11
N ASP A 109 -16.12 -3.46 -0.79
CA ASP A 109 -16.35 -2.67 -2.01
C ASP A 109 -15.86 -3.41 -3.28
N GLU A 110 -16.77 -4.21 -3.83
CA GLU A 110 -16.63 -4.91 -5.10
C GLU A 110 -16.33 -3.95 -6.28
N THR A 111 -16.83 -2.72 -6.22
CA THR A 111 -16.69 -1.72 -7.28
C THR A 111 -15.25 -1.19 -7.35
N LEU A 112 -14.64 -0.95 -6.19
CA LEU A 112 -13.23 -0.51 -6.12
C LEU A 112 -12.29 -1.61 -6.63
N GLN A 113 -12.53 -2.86 -6.26
CA GLN A 113 -11.71 -4.00 -6.73
C GLN A 113 -11.80 -4.18 -8.25
N ASP A 114 -13.00 -4.04 -8.83
CA ASP A 114 -13.19 -4.07 -10.29
C ASP A 114 -12.46 -2.92 -10.98
N LYS A 115 -12.48 -1.73 -10.40
CA LYS A 115 -11.76 -0.57 -10.95
C LYS A 115 -10.25 -0.77 -10.94
N LEU A 116 -9.70 -1.22 -9.81
CA LEU A 116 -8.28 -1.56 -9.66
C LEU A 116 -7.82 -2.56 -10.72
N LEU A 117 -8.63 -3.59 -10.91
CA LEU A 117 -8.36 -4.64 -11.85
C LEU A 117 -8.41 -4.16 -13.30
N LYS A 118 -9.41 -3.34 -13.67
CA LYS A 118 -9.48 -2.72 -15.00
C LYS A 118 -8.26 -1.86 -15.29
N CYS A 119 -7.80 -1.09 -14.30
CA CYS A 119 -6.58 -0.29 -14.43
C CYS A 119 -5.34 -1.17 -14.61
N PHE A 120 -5.22 -2.25 -13.83
CA PHE A 120 -4.13 -3.21 -13.93
C PHE A 120 -4.08 -3.94 -15.28
N LEU A 121 -5.25 -4.34 -15.80
CA LEU A 121 -5.40 -5.03 -17.08
C LEU A 121 -5.52 -4.08 -18.29
N SER A 122 -5.29 -2.78 -18.11
CA SER A 122 -5.45 -1.79 -19.17
C SER A 122 -4.62 -2.15 -20.42
N SER A 123 -5.18 -1.90 -21.60
CA SER A 123 -4.44 -1.99 -22.87
C SER A 123 -3.41 -0.85 -23.04
N GLU A 124 -3.57 0.24 -22.29
CA GLU A 124 -2.70 1.42 -22.34
C GLU A 124 -1.43 1.22 -21.52
N GLN A 125 -0.27 1.40 -22.15
CA GLN A 125 1.03 1.15 -21.52
C GLN A 125 1.28 2.05 -20.31
N GLU A 126 0.94 3.34 -20.40
CA GLU A 126 1.13 4.29 -19.31
C GLU A 126 0.35 3.90 -18.06
N THR A 127 -0.91 3.48 -18.22
CA THR A 127 -1.72 2.95 -17.13
C THR A 127 -1.10 1.68 -16.58
N ARG A 128 -0.74 0.70 -17.42
CA ARG A 128 -0.10 -0.54 -16.92
C ARG A 128 1.15 -0.28 -16.09
N ASP A 129 2.00 0.65 -16.51
CA ASP A 129 3.25 0.95 -15.80
C ASP A 129 3.01 1.54 -14.40
N LYS A 130 1.94 2.32 -14.22
CA LYS A 130 1.51 2.87 -12.93
C LYS A 130 0.98 1.78 -11.98
N TYR A 131 0.27 0.79 -12.52
CA TYR A 131 -0.39 -0.26 -11.73
C TYR A 131 0.40 -1.57 -11.65
N LYS A 132 1.57 -1.69 -12.31
CA LYS A 132 2.37 -2.93 -12.38
C LYS A 132 2.68 -3.56 -11.03
N PHE A 133 2.84 -2.75 -9.99
CA PHE A 133 3.15 -3.23 -8.64
C PHE A 133 2.00 -4.03 -8.03
N LEU A 134 0.77 -3.88 -8.52
CA LEU A 134 -0.38 -4.68 -8.07
C LEU A 134 -0.33 -6.14 -8.55
N ALA A 135 0.63 -6.54 -9.38
CA ALA A 135 0.76 -7.94 -9.78
C ALA A 135 0.89 -8.87 -8.56
N LEU A 136 1.69 -8.48 -7.57
CA LEU A 136 1.86 -9.25 -6.33
C LEU A 136 0.58 -9.22 -5.48
N TYR A 137 -0.07 -8.06 -5.39
CA TYR A 137 -1.38 -7.92 -4.75
C TYR A 137 -2.39 -8.93 -5.32
N PHE A 138 -2.59 -8.94 -6.64
CA PHE A 138 -3.53 -9.85 -7.31
C PHE A 138 -3.13 -11.32 -7.14
N ALA A 139 -1.82 -11.63 -7.21
CA ALA A 139 -1.32 -12.97 -6.95
C ALA A 139 -1.66 -13.43 -5.52
N THR A 140 -1.41 -12.60 -4.52
CA THR A 140 -1.68 -12.93 -3.12
C THR A 140 -3.17 -13.09 -2.84
N ILE A 141 -4.01 -12.15 -3.30
CA ILE A 141 -5.46 -12.24 -3.04
C ILE A 141 -6.09 -13.46 -3.72
N SER A 142 -5.58 -13.87 -4.90
CA SER A 142 -6.08 -15.05 -5.62
C SER A 142 -5.86 -16.37 -4.86
N GLY A 143 -4.87 -16.37 -3.95
CA GLY A 143 -4.56 -17.50 -3.10
C GLY A 143 -5.69 -17.83 -2.11
N TYR A 144 -6.45 -16.83 -1.68
CA TYR A 144 -7.50 -17.02 -0.66
C TYR A 144 -8.79 -17.58 -1.27
N PRO A 145 -9.36 -18.68 -0.72
CA PRO A 145 -10.51 -19.36 -1.30
C PRO A 145 -11.71 -18.44 -1.59
N ASP A 146 -12.03 -17.52 -0.67
CA ASP A 146 -13.18 -16.61 -0.80
C ASP A 146 -12.95 -15.52 -1.85
N ARG A 147 -11.69 -15.28 -2.23
CA ARG A 147 -11.26 -14.26 -3.20
C ARG A 147 -10.85 -14.86 -4.53
N ARG A 148 -10.62 -16.18 -4.57
CA ARG A 148 -10.31 -16.93 -5.78
C ARG A 148 -11.40 -16.75 -6.85
N ARG A 149 -12.68 -16.69 -6.46
CA ARG A 149 -13.79 -16.43 -7.40
C ARG A 149 -13.67 -15.10 -8.14
N TYR A 150 -13.11 -14.08 -7.48
CA TYR A 150 -12.92 -12.75 -8.05
C TYR A 150 -11.87 -12.75 -9.17
N VAL A 151 -10.82 -13.55 -9.03
CA VAL A 151 -9.74 -13.66 -10.02
C VAL A 151 -10.08 -14.64 -11.16
N TYR A 152 -10.90 -15.66 -10.89
CA TYR A 152 -11.29 -16.66 -11.89
C TYR A 152 -12.35 -16.17 -12.89
N LEU A 153 -13.08 -15.09 -12.62
CA LEU A 153 -14.02 -14.48 -13.57
C LEU A 153 -13.31 -13.69 -14.70
N LEU A 154 -11.98 -13.78 -14.78
CA LEU A 154 -11.10 -12.96 -15.62
C LEU A 154 -10.31 -13.75 -16.65
N VAL A 155 -10.59 -15.05 -16.78
CA VAL A 155 -10.04 -15.93 -17.82
C VAL A 155 -11.18 -16.55 -18.60
#